data_AF-A0A8C2USU3-F1
#
_entry.id   AF-A0A8C2USU3-F1
#
_cell.length_a   1.000
_cell.length_b   1.000
_cell.length_c   1.000
_cell.angle_alpha   90.00
_cell.angle_beta   90.00
_cell.angle_gamma   90.00
#
_symmetry.space_group_name_H-M   'P 1'
#
loop_
_entity.id
_entity.type
_entity.pdbx_description
1 polymer ?
#
loop_
_entity_poly.entity_id
_entity_poly.type
_entity_poly.pdbx_seq_one_letter_code
_entity_poly.pdbx_strand_id
1 'polypeptide(L)'
;MKRVVRALLCAAALGLCLTVPEKTVRWCTVSDHEATKCSSFSDNVKKVFSANGPLVTCMKTTSYLECIAAIVANKADAVTIDGGLVFEASLAPYNLKPIAAEFYGSKDDPQTHYYVVALVKKGTNFQLNQLQGKKSCHTGLGWSAGWIVPIGLLLPSGSLEAGAATFFSGSCVPCAYEKRFPSLCQLCAGKGTDKCACSSHEPYFGYSGAFKCLEDGVGDVSFVRHLTVFEVLPDKADRDQYELLCPDNTRKSVDEYAQCHLAKVPSHAVVARSVDGKEDLIWELLSQAQKYFGKDKSSEFQLFSSPHGKDLLFTDAAHGFLRVPPKMDAKLYLGYEYFSAIQHLKKGTNGSNERLRSKCVNTPLEGYYVVAVVKKSDADITWSSLRGKKSCHSAVGTSAGWNIPLGLIYNQTRSCKIDEFFSHSCAPGSNPDSELCALCGGSSNRSHLCAPNSHERYYGSSGALRCLVEKGDVAFVKHSAVLQNTNGKNPEVWAKDLKQEDFELLCLDGTKKPVTEAKSCHLATVPNHAVISRKDKADFVRRILFNQQELFGRNGFEYMMFQLFESSSKDLLFSDDTECLANLGNKTTYEKFLGPEYLMAMANLRPCLTSELLDACLFHRN
;
A
#
# COMPACT_ATOMS: atom_id res chain seq x y z
N MET A 1 26.09 46.41 -63.60
CA MET A 1 24.95 46.24 -64.52
C MET A 1 24.26 44.92 -64.20
N LYS A 2 22.96 45.00 -63.91
CA LYS A 2 21.90 43.97 -64.00
C LYS A 2 22.05 42.60 -63.29
N ARG A 3 21.15 42.46 -62.31
CA ARG A 3 20.52 41.26 -61.72
C ARG A 3 20.15 40.18 -62.74
N VAL A 4 20.29 38.91 -62.37
CA VAL A 4 19.27 37.87 -62.65
C VAL A 4 19.18 36.94 -61.43
N VAL A 5 17.99 36.96 -60.83
CA VAL A 5 17.54 36.09 -59.74
C VAL A 5 17.18 34.73 -60.35
N ARG A 6 17.76 33.62 -59.86
CA ARG A 6 17.23 32.27 -60.08
C ARG A 6 16.45 31.87 -58.84
N ALA A 7 15.13 31.77 -58.99
CA ALA A 7 14.23 31.21 -58.00
C ALA A 7 14.48 29.70 -57.88
N LEU A 8 14.86 29.26 -56.68
CA LEU A 8 14.81 27.84 -56.28
C LEU A 8 13.54 27.67 -55.45
N LEU A 9 12.53 27.03 -56.06
CA LEU A 9 11.41 26.43 -55.35
C LEU A 9 11.95 25.28 -54.49
N CYS A 10 12.09 25.49 -53.18
CA CYS A 10 12.12 24.39 -52.23
C CYS A 10 10.69 24.20 -51.71
N ALA A 11 10.05 23.14 -52.20
CA ALA A 11 8.83 22.61 -51.62
C ALA A 11 9.14 22.11 -50.20
N ALA A 12 8.74 22.89 -49.20
CA ALA A 12 8.68 22.39 -47.83
C ALA A 12 7.46 21.46 -47.73
N ALA A 13 7.73 20.15 -47.79
CA ALA A 13 6.80 19.16 -47.29
C ALA A 13 6.63 19.40 -45.79
N LEU A 14 5.61 20.17 -45.42
CA LEU A 14 5.06 20.19 -44.07
C LEU A 14 4.56 18.77 -43.79
N GLY A 15 5.43 17.95 -43.22
CA GLY A 15 5.03 16.72 -42.55
C GLY A 15 4.02 17.12 -41.48
N LEU A 16 2.76 16.76 -41.70
CA LEU A 16 1.73 16.71 -40.68
C LEU A 16 2.23 15.78 -39.58
N CYS A 17 2.87 16.37 -38.57
CA CYS A 17 3.11 15.70 -37.31
C CYS A 17 1.70 15.49 -36.72
N LEU A 18 1.13 14.30 -36.93
CA LEU A 18 -0.13 13.91 -36.30
C LEU A 18 0.11 13.91 -34.80
N THR A 19 -0.21 15.04 -34.15
CA THR A 19 -0.20 15.13 -32.69
C THR A 19 -1.29 14.19 -32.18
N VAL A 20 -0.88 13.16 -31.45
CA VAL A 20 -1.82 12.27 -30.75
C VAL A 20 -2.67 13.16 -29.84
N PRO A 21 -4.02 13.08 -29.89
CA PRO A 21 -4.87 13.91 -29.04
C PRO A 21 -4.47 13.75 -27.57
N GLU A 22 -4.42 14.86 -26.84
CA GLU A 22 -3.90 14.95 -25.46
C GLU A 22 -4.57 13.93 -24.50
N LYS A 23 -5.83 13.54 -24.80
CA LYS A 23 -6.63 12.56 -24.06
C LYS A 23 -6.57 11.12 -24.60
N THR A 24 -5.43 10.70 -25.18
CA THR A 24 -5.25 9.34 -25.68
C THR A 24 -4.37 8.50 -24.76
N VAL A 25 -4.84 7.30 -24.41
CA VAL A 25 -4.09 6.26 -23.69
C VAL A 25 -3.58 5.21 -24.69
N ARG A 26 -2.27 4.96 -24.69
CA ARG A 26 -1.66 3.89 -25.50
C ARG A 26 -1.60 2.59 -24.68
N TRP A 27 -2.48 1.65 -25.00
CA TRP A 27 -2.56 0.35 -24.37
C TRP A 27 -1.57 -0.63 -25.01
N CYS A 28 -0.74 -1.27 -24.20
CA CYS A 28 0.20 -2.27 -24.69
C CYS A 28 -0.44 -3.67 -24.74
N THR A 29 -0.18 -4.40 -25.81
CA THR A 29 -0.70 -5.76 -26.07
C THR A 29 0.45 -6.70 -26.45
N VAL A 30 0.41 -7.96 -26.03
CA VAL A 30 1.50 -8.94 -26.17
C VAL A 30 1.23 -10.04 -27.20
N SER A 31 0.07 -10.03 -27.85
CA SER A 31 -0.28 -11.00 -28.90
C SER A 31 -1.14 -10.38 -30.00
N ASP A 32 -1.27 -11.08 -31.13
CA ASP A 32 -2.15 -10.65 -32.23
C ASP A 32 -3.62 -10.65 -31.82
N HIS A 33 -4.09 -11.68 -31.12
CA HIS A 33 -5.47 -11.74 -30.63
C HIS A 33 -5.78 -10.60 -29.66
N GLU A 34 -4.82 -10.24 -28.80
CA GLU A 34 -4.97 -9.13 -27.88
C GLU A 34 -4.94 -7.77 -28.61
N ALA A 35 -4.08 -7.60 -29.61
CA ALA A 35 -4.06 -6.40 -30.47
C ALA A 35 -5.37 -6.23 -31.26
N THR A 36 -5.97 -7.34 -31.72
CA THR A 36 -7.30 -7.34 -32.36
C THR A 36 -8.39 -6.93 -31.37
N LYS A 37 -8.41 -7.52 -30.15
CA LYS A 37 -9.37 -7.13 -29.11
C LYS A 37 -9.21 -5.67 -28.72
N CYS A 38 -7.97 -5.17 -28.62
CA CYS A 38 -7.69 -3.76 -28.32
C CYS A 38 -8.19 -2.84 -29.44
N SER A 39 -7.99 -3.21 -30.71
CA SER A 39 -8.50 -2.43 -31.84
C SER A 39 -10.02 -2.33 -31.79
N SER A 40 -10.70 -3.44 -31.51
CA SER A 40 -12.14 -3.46 -31.29
C SER A 40 -12.57 -2.59 -30.09
N PHE A 41 -11.80 -2.61 -28.99
CA PHE A 41 -12.03 -1.73 -27.85
C PHE A 41 -11.90 -0.25 -28.23
N SER A 42 -10.86 0.12 -28.99
CA SER A 42 -10.64 1.48 -29.51
C SER A 42 -11.82 1.97 -30.34
N ASP A 43 -12.32 1.13 -31.24
CA ASP A 43 -13.42 1.50 -32.12
C ASP A 43 -14.74 1.67 -31.36
N ASN A 44 -15.01 0.82 -30.38
CA ASN A 44 -16.20 0.94 -29.53
C ASN A 44 -16.12 2.16 -28.60
N VAL A 45 -14.94 2.47 -28.05
CA VAL A 45 -14.71 3.70 -27.28
C VAL A 45 -15.03 4.94 -28.12
N LYS A 46 -14.52 5.03 -29.35
CA LYS A 46 -14.81 6.16 -30.25
C LYS A 46 -16.29 6.32 -30.58
N LYS A 47 -17.05 5.23 -30.62
CA LYS A 47 -18.50 5.25 -30.91
C LYS A 47 -19.34 5.71 -29.73
N VAL A 48 -18.98 5.29 -28.51
CA VAL A 48 -19.83 5.43 -27.32
C VAL A 48 -19.41 6.61 -26.45
N PHE A 49 -18.11 6.91 -26.36
CA PHE A 49 -17.63 7.98 -25.49
C PHE A 49 -17.92 9.34 -26.14
N SER A 50 -18.05 10.38 -25.31
CA SER A 50 -18.25 11.74 -25.82
C SER A 50 -17.04 12.20 -26.63
N ALA A 51 -17.23 13.17 -27.54
CA ALA A 51 -16.17 13.68 -28.40
C ALA A 51 -14.94 14.22 -27.63
N ASN A 52 -15.13 14.63 -26.37
CA ASN A 52 -14.08 15.12 -25.46
C ASN A 52 -13.65 14.08 -24.41
N GLY A 53 -14.13 12.84 -24.52
CA GLY A 53 -13.82 11.73 -23.64
C GLY A 53 -12.45 11.11 -23.92
N PRO A 54 -11.99 10.20 -23.05
CA PRO A 54 -10.71 9.52 -23.23
C PRO A 54 -10.76 8.55 -24.42
N LEU A 55 -9.66 8.49 -25.17
CA LEU A 55 -9.48 7.56 -26.28
C LEU A 55 -8.43 6.50 -25.93
N VAL A 56 -8.50 5.35 -26.59
CA VAL A 56 -7.49 4.29 -26.48
C VAL A 56 -6.91 3.97 -27.85
N THR A 57 -5.59 3.78 -27.91
CA THR A 57 -4.87 3.24 -29.07
C THR A 57 -4.03 2.05 -28.64
N CYS A 58 -3.66 1.19 -29.58
CA CYS A 58 -3.07 -0.10 -29.29
C CYS A 58 -1.63 -0.17 -29.78
N MET A 59 -0.72 -0.64 -28.93
CA MET A 59 0.67 -0.89 -29.26
C MET A 59 0.99 -2.36 -29.02
N LYS A 60 1.36 -3.09 -30.08
CA LYS A 60 1.75 -4.50 -29.96
C LYS A 60 3.25 -4.65 -29.67
N THR A 61 3.57 -5.50 -28.71
CA THR A 61 4.91 -6.04 -28.41
C THR A 61 4.87 -7.56 -28.40
N THR A 62 5.97 -8.23 -28.05
CA THR A 62 6.05 -9.70 -28.00
C THR A 62 5.95 -10.28 -26.59
N SER A 63 6.01 -9.44 -25.55
CA SER A 63 5.93 -9.88 -24.16
C SER A 63 5.55 -8.75 -23.19
N TYR A 64 5.11 -9.12 -21.98
CA TYR A 64 4.84 -8.15 -20.91
C TYR A 64 6.09 -7.38 -20.47
N LEU A 65 7.28 -7.99 -20.53
CA LEU A 65 8.54 -7.29 -20.23
C LEU A 65 8.83 -6.20 -21.26
N GLU A 66 8.54 -6.44 -22.54
CA GLU A 66 8.62 -5.42 -23.57
C GLU A 66 7.56 -4.33 -23.38
N CYS A 67 6.36 -4.67 -22.90
CA CYS A 67 5.36 -3.66 -22.53
C CYS A 67 5.86 -2.77 -21.39
N ILE A 68 6.42 -3.35 -20.33
CA ILE A 68 7.02 -2.60 -19.21
C ILE A 68 8.11 -1.66 -19.73
N ALA A 69 9.02 -2.15 -20.57
CA ALA A 69 10.07 -1.34 -21.18
C ALA A 69 9.49 -0.24 -22.10
N ALA A 70 8.44 -0.53 -22.87
CA ALA A 70 7.77 0.42 -23.75
C ALA A 70 7.07 1.54 -22.96
N ILE A 71 6.47 1.24 -21.82
CA ILE A 71 5.86 2.25 -20.94
C ILE A 71 6.93 3.20 -20.39
N VAL A 72 8.07 2.67 -19.96
CA VAL A 72 9.20 3.47 -19.45
C VAL A 72 9.81 4.33 -20.55
N ALA A 73 9.93 3.78 -21.77
CA ALA A 73 10.38 4.51 -22.95
C ALA A 73 9.34 5.49 -23.51
N ASN A 74 8.23 5.71 -22.79
CA ASN A 74 7.12 6.57 -23.21
C ASN A 74 6.57 6.22 -24.61
N LYS A 75 6.59 4.94 -24.99
CA LYS A 75 5.99 4.39 -26.22
C LYS A 75 4.58 3.83 -25.97
N ALA A 76 4.35 3.32 -24.76
CA ALA A 76 3.03 2.94 -24.25
C ALA A 76 2.70 3.71 -22.97
N ASP A 77 1.45 3.65 -22.52
CA ASP A 77 0.99 4.31 -21.29
C ASP A 77 0.57 3.31 -20.21
N ALA A 78 -0.06 2.19 -20.60
CA ALA A 78 -0.58 1.20 -19.65
C ALA A 78 -0.52 -0.23 -20.18
N VAL A 79 -0.45 -1.18 -19.26
CA VAL A 79 -0.62 -2.63 -19.49
C VAL A 79 -1.18 -3.28 -18.23
N THR A 80 -2.00 -4.31 -18.37
CA THR A 80 -2.44 -5.16 -17.26
C THR A 80 -1.42 -6.27 -17.04
N ILE A 81 -0.95 -6.47 -15.81
CA ILE A 81 0.03 -7.50 -15.47
C ILE A 81 -0.28 -8.20 -14.15
N ASP A 82 0.19 -9.44 -14.04
CA ASP A 82 0.13 -10.24 -12.81
C ASP A 82 1.04 -9.65 -11.71
N GLY A 83 0.70 -9.92 -10.43
CA GLY A 83 1.44 -9.40 -9.26
C GLY A 83 2.94 -9.71 -9.26
N GLY A 84 3.38 -10.83 -9.82
CA GLY A 84 4.80 -11.16 -9.94
C GLY A 84 5.52 -10.23 -10.93
N LEU A 85 4.83 -9.80 -11.99
CA LEU A 85 5.35 -8.82 -12.94
C LEU A 85 5.20 -7.37 -12.41
N VAL A 86 4.22 -7.08 -11.56
CA VAL A 86 4.16 -5.81 -10.81
C VAL A 86 5.43 -5.62 -9.98
N PHE A 87 5.94 -6.69 -9.36
CA PHE A 87 7.22 -6.64 -8.64
C PHE A 87 8.35 -6.23 -9.59
N GLU A 88 8.51 -6.91 -10.73
CA GLU A 88 9.56 -6.57 -11.71
C GLU A 88 9.42 -5.14 -12.22
N ALA A 89 8.21 -4.73 -12.61
CA ALA A 89 7.90 -3.40 -13.12
C ALA A 89 8.19 -2.28 -12.10
N SER A 90 8.16 -2.60 -10.81
CA SER A 90 8.47 -1.64 -9.74
C SER A 90 9.97 -1.43 -9.50
N LEU A 91 10.82 -2.36 -9.93
CA LEU A 91 12.26 -2.25 -9.73
C LEU A 91 12.87 -1.22 -10.67
N ALA A 92 13.98 -0.63 -10.23
CA ALA A 92 14.82 0.16 -11.12
C ALA A 92 15.36 -0.72 -12.27
N PRO A 93 15.39 -0.21 -13.52
CA PRO A 93 15.14 1.17 -13.91
C PRO A 93 13.65 1.50 -14.22
N TYR A 94 12.72 0.56 -14.11
CA TYR A 94 11.36 0.73 -14.60
C TYR A 94 10.49 1.64 -13.72
N ASN A 95 10.51 1.45 -12.39
CA ASN A 95 9.82 2.29 -11.40
C ASN A 95 8.33 2.57 -11.74
N LEU A 96 7.64 1.60 -12.34
CA LEU A 96 6.21 1.66 -12.62
C LEU A 96 5.42 1.39 -11.33
N LYS A 97 4.17 1.84 -11.30
CA LYS A 97 3.26 1.60 -10.17
C LYS A 97 1.88 1.11 -10.65
N PRO A 98 1.19 0.29 -9.84
CA PRO A 98 -0.20 -0.07 -10.11
C PRO A 98 -1.12 1.14 -9.92
N ILE A 99 -2.11 1.29 -10.80
CA ILE A 99 -3.06 2.42 -10.78
C ILE A 99 -4.53 1.97 -10.78
N ALA A 100 -4.80 0.75 -11.26
CA ALA A 100 -6.10 0.11 -11.17
C ALA A 100 -5.91 -1.39 -10.93
N ALA A 101 -6.71 -1.98 -10.04
CA ALA A 101 -6.70 -3.40 -9.74
C ALA A 101 -7.94 -4.05 -10.34
N GLU A 102 -7.80 -5.22 -10.96
CA GLU A 102 -8.95 -6.05 -11.28
C GLU A 102 -9.63 -6.48 -9.97
N PHE A 103 -10.97 -6.55 -9.97
CA PHE A 103 -11.69 -7.24 -8.91
C PHE A 103 -12.45 -8.45 -9.45
N TYR A 104 -12.48 -9.49 -8.63
CA TYR A 104 -13.21 -10.74 -8.84
C TYR A 104 -14.38 -10.82 -7.84
N GLY A 105 -15.08 -11.95 -7.81
CA GLY A 105 -16.25 -12.11 -6.95
C GLY A 105 -17.47 -11.36 -7.51
N SER A 106 -18.09 -10.51 -6.70
CA SER A 106 -19.30 -9.78 -7.08
C SER A 106 -19.11 -8.27 -6.95
N LYS A 107 -20.08 -7.47 -7.41
CA LYS A 107 -20.04 -6.01 -7.23
C LYS A 107 -20.29 -5.59 -5.78
N ASP A 108 -21.02 -6.40 -5.02
CA ASP A 108 -21.35 -6.14 -3.61
C ASP A 108 -20.24 -6.62 -2.66
N ASP A 109 -19.40 -7.55 -3.13
CA ASP A 109 -18.21 -8.08 -2.44
C ASP A 109 -17.03 -8.16 -3.43
N PRO A 110 -16.40 -7.01 -3.78
CA PRO A 110 -15.37 -6.94 -4.81
C PRO A 110 -14.01 -7.42 -4.27
N GLN A 111 -13.55 -8.57 -4.74
CA GLN A 111 -12.31 -9.17 -4.25
C GLN A 111 -11.12 -8.77 -5.12
N THR A 112 -10.20 -7.95 -4.58
CA THR A 112 -8.94 -7.55 -5.25
C THR A 112 -7.78 -8.53 -4.97
N HIS A 113 -8.10 -9.81 -4.83
CA HIS A 113 -7.16 -10.87 -4.54
C HIS A 113 -7.66 -12.20 -5.12
N TYR A 114 -6.77 -13.17 -5.23
CA TYR A 114 -7.14 -14.54 -5.59
C TYR A 114 -6.25 -15.56 -4.86
N TYR A 115 -6.73 -16.80 -4.80
CA TYR A 115 -5.99 -17.93 -4.22
C TYR A 115 -5.17 -18.65 -5.29
N VAL A 116 -3.90 -18.91 -4.98
CA VAL A 116 -3.01 -19.79 -5.74
C VAL A 116 -3.18 -21.21 -5.26
N VAL A 117 -3.39 -22.14 -6.18
CA VAL A 117 -3.65 -23.55 -5.88
C VAL A 117 -2.78 -24.47 -6.72
N ALA A 118 -2.57 -25.69 -6.21
CA ALA A 118 -1.95 -26.80 -6.94
C ALA A 118 -3.04 -27.83 -7.28
N LEU A 119 -3.45 -27.87 -8.56
CA LEU A 119 -4.43 -28.82 -9.07
C LEU A 119 -3.77 -30.13 -9.48
N VAL A 120 -4.43 -31.23 -9.19
CA VAL A 120 -4.05 -32.58 -9.62
C VAL A 120 -5.28 -33.35 -10.08
N LYS A 121 -5.08 -34.37 -10.92
CA LYS A 121 -6.15 -35.32 -11.25
C LYS A 121 -6.45 -36.22 -10.05
N LYS A 122 -7.73 -36.46 -9.81
CA LYS A 122 -8.22 -37.40 -8.80
C LYS A 122 -7.74 -38.82 -9.13
N GLY A 123 -7.45 -39.60 -8.10
CA GLY A 123 -6.90 -40.96 -8.24
C GLY A 123 -5.37 -41.02 -8.33
N THR A 124 -4.68 -39.87 -8.42
CA THR A 124 -3.25 -39.80 -8.12
C THR A 124 -3.02 -39.88 -6.60
N ASN A 125 -1.92 -40.49 -6.13
CA ASN A 125 -1.70 -40.77 -4.70
C ASN A 125 -0.48 -40.01 -4.12
N PHE A 126 -0.29 -38.74 -4.49
CA PHE A 126 0.84 -37.93 -4.00
C PHE A 126 0.39 -36.60 -3.41
N GLN A 127 1.09 -36.14 -2.38
CA GLN A 127 0.82 -34.89 -1.68
C GLN A 127 1.82 -33.80 -2.09
N LEU A 128 1.65 -32.59 -1.55
CA LEU A 128 2.47 -31.43 -1.92
C LEU A 128 3.97 -31.66 -1.68
N ASN A 129 4.34 -32.31 -0.58
CA ASN A 129 5.72 -32.68 -0.27
C ASN A 129 6.30 -33.83 -1.13
N GLN A 130 5.49 -34.45 -1.99
CA GLN A 130 5.89 -35.58 -2.86
C GLN A 130 5.98 -35.19 -4.34
N LEU A 131 6.07 -33.88 -4.62
CA LEU A 131 6.16 -33.35 -5.98
C LEU A 131 7.53 -33.52 -6.65
N GLN A 132 8.56 -33.90 -5.89
CA GLN A 132 9.88 -34.15 -6.46
C GLN A 132 9.83 -35.30 -7.47
N GLY A 133 10.40 -35.09 -8.66
CA GLY A 133 10.40 -36.03 -9.77
C GLY A 133 9.06 -36.12 -10.53
N LYS A 134 8.02 -35.36 -10.13
CA LYS A 134 6.77 -35.26 -10.90
C LYS A 134 6.91 -34.32 -12.08
N LYS A 135 5.92 -34.37 -12.98
CA LYS A 135 5.77 -33.45 -14.10
C LYS A 135 4.89 -32.27 -13.71
N SER A 136 5.26 -31.05 -14.08
CA SER A 136 4.53 -29.86 -13.64
C SER A 136 4.16 -28.90 -14.77
N CYS A 137 2.99 -28.27 -14.65
CA CYS A 137 2.46 -27.27 -15.57
C CYS A 137 2.37 -25.92 -14.84
N HIS A 138 2.92 -24.86 -15.46
CA HIS A 138 3.03 -23.53 -14.86
C HIS A 138 2.46 -22.48 -15.82
N THR A 139 1.85 -21.42 -15.28
CA THR A 139 1.27 -20.35 -16.12
C THR A 139 2.32 -19.58 -16.91
N GLY A 140 3.51 -19.40 -16.34
CA GLY A 140 4.63 -18.69 -16.96
C GLY A 140 5.68 -18.27 -15.93
N LEU A 141 6.93 -18.11 -16.39
CA LEU A 141 8.05 -17.67 -15.56
C LEU A 141 7.76 -16.28 -14.97
N GLY A 142 7.95 -16.12 -13.67
CA GLY A 142 7.75 -14.85 -12.95
C GLY A 142 6.29 -14.55 -12.58
N TRP A 143 5.31 -15.38 -12.97
CA TRP A 143 3.92 -15.22 -12.57
C TRP A 143 3.69 -15.68 -11.12
N SER A 144 2.77 -15.03 -10.42
CA SER A 144 2.46 -15.30 -9.02
C SER A 144 2.03 -16.72 -8.79
N ALA A 145 0.94 -17.13 -9.46
CA ALA A 145 0.34 -18.45 -9.26
C ALA A 145 1.19 -19.58 -9.84
N GLY A 146 1.68 -19.40 -11.07
CA GLY A 146 2.38 -20.44 -11.78
C GLY A 146 3.85 -20.59 -11.38
N TRP A 147 4.50 -19.58 -10.81
CA TRP A 147 5.94 -19.63 -10.58
C TRP A 147 6.35 -19.19 -9.19
N ILE A 148 6.13 -17.93 -8.84
CA ILE A 148 6.68 -17.33 -7.61
C ILE A 148 6.23 -18.09 -6.36
N VAL A 149 4.92 -18.30 -6.18
CA VAL A 149 4.37 -18.97 -5.01
C VAL A 149 4.79 -20.45 -4.94
N PRO A 150 4.55 -21.29 -5.96
CA PRO A 150 4.88 -22.71 -5.85
C PRO A 150 6.39 -22.95 -5.73
N ILE A 151 7.22 -22.23 -6.49
CA ILE A 151 8.67 -22.41 -6.41
C ILE A 151 9.22 -21.93 -5.07
N GLY A 152 8.71 -20.82 -4.53
CA GLY A 152 9.14 -20.33 -3.23
C GLY A 152 8.69 -21.19 -2.05
N LEU A 153 7.68 -22.02 -2.23
CA LEU A 153 7.26 -23.02 -1.26
C LEU A 153 8.08 -24.32 -1.36
N LEU A 154 8.40 -24.75 -2.58
CA LEU A 154 8.99 -26.06 -2.83
C LEU A 154 10.53 -26.06 -2.78
N LEU A 155 11.18 -24.93 -3.08
CA LEU A 155 12.63 -24.87 -3.23
C LEU A 155 13.30 -23.90 -2.26
N PRO A 156 14.55 -24.20 -1.82
CA PRO A 156 15.35 -23.24 -1.07
C PRO A 156 15.75 -22.04 -1.94
N SER A 157 15.95 -20.89 -1.30
CA SER A 157 16.31 -19.62 -1.96
C SER A 157 17.62 -19.71 -2.76
N GLY A 158 17.73 -18.98 -3.89
CA GLY A 158 19.00 -18.68 -4.54
C GLY A 158 19.31 -19.38 -5.88
N SER A 159 18.52 -20.35 -6.34
CA SER A 159 18.63 -20.88 -7.70
C SER A 159 17.29 -21.46 -8.19
N LEU A 160 16.34 -20.57 -8.52
CA LEU A 160 14.95 -20.93 -8.76
C LEU A 160 14.78 -21.79 -10.01
N GLU A 161 15.27 -21.34 -11.16
CA GLU A 161 15.12 -22.05 -12.43
C GLU A 161 15.95 -23.34 -12.45
N ALA A 162 17.20 -23.31 -11.97
CA ALA A 162 18.03 -24.51 -11.94
C ALA A 162 17.54 -25.51 -10.88
N GLY A 163 17.08 -25.03 -9.72
CA GLY A 163 16.45 -25.84 -8.70
C GLY A 163 15.17 -26.49 -9.23
N ALA A 164 14.29 -25.73 -9.88
CA ALA A 164 13.05 -26.26 -10.45
C ALA A 164 13.34 -27.27 -11.57
N ALA A 165 14.32 -26.97 -12.43
CA ALA A 165 14.76 -27.83 -13.53
C ALA A 165 15.31 -29.19 -13.07
N THR A 166 15.77 -29.28 -11.82
CA THR A 166 16.29 -30.51 -11.19
C THR A 166 15.28 -31.17 -10.24
N PHE A 167 14.35 -30.39 -9.69
CA PHE A 167 13.30 -30.88 -8.79
C PHE A 167 12.22 -31.65 -9.53
N PHE A 168 11.73 -31.14 -10.66
CA PHE A 168 10.73 -31.82 -11.50
C PHE A 168 11.40 -32.67 -12.57
N SER A 169 10.77 -33.78 -12.98
CA SER A 169 11.30 -34.64 -14.06
C SER A 169 11.12 -34.03 -15.46
N GLY A 170 10.22 -33.05 -15.57
CA GLY A 170 9.98 -32.23 -16.75
C GLY A 170 8.83 -31.26 -16.46
N SER A 171 8.87 -30.08 -17.06
CA SER A 171 7.85 -29.06 -16.85
C SER A 171 7.44 -28.40 -18.16
N CYS A 172 6.29 -27.73 -18.13
CA CYS A 172 6.03 -26.61 -19.03
C CYS A 172 5.98 -25.32 -18.22
N VAL A 173 7.01 -24.49 -18.40
CA VAL A 173 7.16 -23.16 -17.82
C VAL A 173 7.34 -22.17 -18.97
N PRO A 174 6.24 -21.67 -19.54
CA PRO A 174 6.31 -20.66 -20.58
C PRO A 174 7.17 -19.46 -20.16
N CYS A 175 7.81 -18.78 -21.12
CA CYS A 175 8.80 -17.72 -20.89
C CYS A 175 10.15 -18.18 -20.33
N ALA A 176 10.33 -19.48 -19.99
CA ALA A 176 11.64 -19.99 -19.57
C ALA A 176 12.63 -20.06 -20.75
N TYR A 177 13.92 -19.86 -20.45
CA TYR A 177 14.96 -19.91 -21.47
C TYR A 177 15.34 -21.36 -21.79
N GLU A 178 14.66 -21.97 -22.77
CA GLU A 178 14.80 -23.37 -23.17
C GLU A 178 16.27 -23.79 -23.35
N LYS A 179 17.09 -22.96 -24.02
CA LYS A 179 18.50 -23.29 -24.28
C LYS A 179 19.33 -23.51 -23.00
N ARG A 180 18.97 -22.85 -21.90
CA ARG A 180 19.65 -22.99 -20.61
C ARG A 180 18.96 -23.99 -19.69
N PHE A 181 17.64 -24.10 -19.78
CA PHE A 181 16.83 -24.98 -18.94
C PHE A 181 15.84 -25.82 -19.78
N PRO A 182 16.32 -26.81 -20.56
CA PRO A 182 15.47 -27.58 -21.46
C PRO A 182 14.35 -28.33 -20.73
N SER A 183 14.60 -28.82 -19.51
CA SER A 183 13.60 -29.54 -18.71
C SER A 183 12.40 -28.68 -18.34
N LEU A 184 12.58 -27.35 -18.22
CA LEU A 184 11.48 -26.43 -17.93
C LEU A 184 10.54 -26.20 -19.12
N CYS A 185 10.99 -26.47 -20.34
CA CYS A 185 10.20 -26.33 -21.56
C CYS A 185 9.83 -27.68 -22.18
N GLN A 186 10.21 -28.79 -21.54
CA GLN A 186 10.09 -30.14 -22.10
C GLN A 186 8.65 -30.52 -22.43
N LEU A 187 7.71 -30.13 -21.56
CA LEU A 187 6.29 -30.48 -21.68
C LEU A 187 5.46 -29.47 -22.47
N CYS A 188 6.06 -28.34 -22.86
CA CYS A 188 5.34 -27.31 -23.61
C CYS A 188 4.99 -27.78 -25.03
N ALA A 189 3.81 -27.38 -25.50
CA ALA A 189 3.16 -27.94 -26.69
C ALA A 189 3.40 -27.12 -27.96
N GLY A 190 3.94 -25.90 -27.84
CA GLY A 190 4.29 -25.05 -28.97
C GLY A 190 5.32 -25.71 -29.91
N LYS A 191 5.38 -25.24 -31.16
CA LYS A 191 6.23 -25.80 -32.21
C LYS A 191 7.30 -24.80 -32.63
N GLY A 192 8.49 -25.30 -32.95
CA GLY A 192 9.59 -24.45 -33.43
C GLY A 192 9.91 -23.33 -32.45
N THR A 193 9.84 -22.08 -32.91
CA THR A 193 10.07 -20.88 -32.10
C THR A 193 8.94 -20.57 -31.11
N ASP A 194 7.77 -21.18 -31.29
CA ASP A 194 6.60 -20.95 -30.43
C ASP A 194 6.58 -21.89 -29.22
N LYS A 195 7.47 -22.89 -29.19
CA LYS A 195 7.62 -23.78 -28.03
C LYS A 195 8.08 -22.98 -26.83
N CYS A 196 7.36 -23.09 -25.71
CA CYS A 196 7.66 -22.40 -24.47
C CYS A 196 7.57 -20.86 -24.58
N ALA A 197 6.89 -20.35 -25.61
CA ALA A 197 6.73 -18.92 -25.86
C ALA A 197 6.00 -18.20 -24.71
N CYS A 198 6.31 -16.92 -24.53
CA CYS A 198 5.70 -16.07 -23.51
C CYS A 198 4.40 -15.41 -24.00
N SER A 199 3.56 -16.16 -24.72
CA SER A 199 2.33 -15.66 -25.33
C SER A 199 1.38 -16.81 -25.67
N SER A 200 0.19 -16.49 -26.19
CA SER A 200 -0.80 -17.46 -26.64
C SER A 200 -0.34 -18.37 -27.80
N HIS A 201 0.84 -18.14 -28.39
CA HIS A 201 1.44 -19.06 -29.36
C HIS A 201 1.86 -20.39 -28.71
N GLU A 202 2.13 -20.39 -27.39
CA GLU A 202 2.29 -21.60 -26.60
C GLU A 202 0.91 -22.05 -26.07
N PRO A 203 0.37 -23.21 -26.48
CA PRO A 203 -0.95 -23.66 -26.05
C PRO A 203 -1.10 -23.86 -24.54
N TYR A 204 0.01 -24.10 -23.82
CA TYR A 204 0.03 -24.25 -22.37
C TYR A 204 0.37 -22.95 -21.61
N PHE A 205 0.29 -21.80 -22.27
CA PHE A 205 0.51 -20.49 -21.65
C PHE A 205 -0.68 -19.99 -20.82
N GLY A 206 -0.39 -19.26 -19.74
CA GLY A 206 -1.39 -18.63 -18.88
C GLY A 206 -2.16 -19.63 -18.02
N TYR A 207 -3.23 -19.17 -17.38
CA TYR A 207 -4.02 -20.00 -16.46
C TYR A 207 -4.71 -21.17 -17.16
N SER A 208 -5.42 -20.88 -18.25
CA SER A 208 -6.15 -21.90 -19.00
C SER A 208 -5.20 -22.91 -19.66
N GLY A 209 -4.07 -22.45 -20.20
CA GLY A 209 -3.07 -23.33 -20.82
C GLY A 209 -2.37 -24.24 -19.80
N ALA A 210 -1.99 -23.73 -18.64
CA ALA A 210 -1.39 -24.53 -17.59
C ALA A 210 -2.37 -25.59 -17.05
N PHE A 211 -3.67 -25.27 -16.95
CA PHE A 211 -4.69 -26.26 -16.61
C PHE A 211 -4.85 -27.30 -17.73
N LYS A 212 -4.86 -26.87 -19.00
CA LYS A 212 -4.92 -27.75 -20.17
C LYS A 212 -3.76 -28.76 -20.20
N CYS A 213 -2.55 -28.35 -19.82
CA CYS A 213 -1.39 -29.23 -19.69
C CYS A 213 -1.63 -30.39 -18.69
N LEU A 214 -2.38 -30.16 -17.62
CA LEU A 214 -2.81 -31.21 -16.68
C LEU A 214 -3.96 -32.03 -17.27
N GLU A 215 -4.95 -31.37 -17.87
CA GLU A 215 -6.10 -32.01 -18.52
C GLU A 215 -5.67 -33.01 -19.60
N ASP A 216 -4.72 -32.63 -20.45
CA ASP A 216 -4.14 -33.47 -21.50
C ASP A 216 -3.27 -34.61 -20.94
N GLY A 217 -3.03 -34.66 -19.62
CA GLY A 217 -2.25 -35.70 -18.95
C GLY A 217 -0.74 -35.58 -19.18
N VAL A 218 -0.28 -34.41 -19.62
CA VAL A 218 1.14 -34.14 -19.88
C VAL A 218 1.88 -33.88 -18.56
N GLY A 219 1.29 -33.08 -17.68
CA GLY A 219 1.77 -32.87 -16.31
C GLY A 219 0.96 -33.62 -15.26
N ASP A 220 1.58 -33.86 -14.09
CA ASP A 220 0.94 -34.47 -12.92
C ASP A 220 0.26 -33.41 -12.03
N VAL A 221 0.81 -32.21 -11.99
CA VAL A 221 0.33 -31.06 -11.20
C VAL A 221 0.29 -29.80 -12.04
N SER A 222 -0.73 -28.96 -11.84
CA SER A 222 -0.83 -27.63 -12.44
C SER A 222 -0.97 -26.55 -11.37
N PHE A 223 -0.14 -25.51 -11.47
CA PHE A 223 -0.17 -24.37 -10.55
C PHE A 223 -0.89 -23.18 -11.20
N VAL A 224 -2.07 -22.86 -10.68
CA VAL A 224 -2.98 -21.85 -11.25
C VAL A 224 -3.73 -21.09 -10.16
N ARG A 225 -4.60 -20.15 -10.54
CA ARG A 225 -5.55 -19.52 -9.62
C ARG A 225 -6.76 -20.44 -9.39
N HIS A 226 -7.38 -20.35 -8.22
CA HIS A 226 -8.58 -21.13 -7.90
C HIS A 226 -9.73 -20.95 -8.91
N LEU A 227 -9.86 -19.75 -9.52
CA LEU A 227 -10.91 -19.44 -10.50
C LEU A 227 -10.80 -20.26 -11.79
N THR A 228 -9.60 -20.70 -12.18
CA THR A 228 -9.34 -21.34 -13.48
C THR A 228 -10.22 -22.57 -13.72
N VAL A 229 -10.36 -23.45 -12.73
CA VAL A 229 -11.13 -24.69 -12.90
C VAL A 229 -12.62 -24.40 -13.11
N PHE A 230 -13.15 -23.33 -12.51
CA PHE A 230 -14.55 -22.91 -12.67
C PHE A 230 -14.80 -22.18 -13.99
N GLU A 231 -13.79 -21.50 -14.52
CA GLU A 231 -13.85 -20.82 -15.83
C GLU A 231 -13.77 -21.81 -17.00
N VAL A 232 -12.98 -22.88 -16.85
CA VAL A 232 -12.75 -23.87 -17.90
C VAL A 232 -13.79 -24.98 -17.88
N LEU A 233 -14.19 -25.46 -16.69
CA LEU A 233 -15.13 -26.56 -16.51
C LEU A 233 -16.43 -26.06 -15.86
N PRO A 234 -17.44 -25.68 -16.65
CA PRO A 234 -18.72 -25.21 -16.09
C PRO A 234 -19.43 -26.32 -15.30
N ASP A 235 -19.37 -27.55 -15.82
CA ASP A 235 -20.03 -28.71 -15.23
C ASP A 235 -19.31 -29.21 -13.98
N LYS A 236 -20.07 -29.41 -12.91
CA LYS A 236 -19.51 -29.86 -11.62
C LYS A 236 -18.90 -31.26 -11.71
N ALA A 237 -19.52 -32.15 -12.49
CA ALA A 237 -19.05 -33.53 -12.64
C ALA A 237 -17.63 -33.60 -13.22
N ASP A 238 -17.26 -32.69 -14.11
CA ASP A 238 -15.91 -32.60 -14.67
C ASP A 238 -14.93 -32.02 -13.64
N ARG A 239 -15.37 -31.04 -12.86
CA ARG A 239 -14.57 -30.47 -11.75
C ARG A 239 -14.25 -31.50 -10.67
N ASP A 240 -15.17 -32.41 -10.38
CA ASP A 240 -15.00 -33.47 -9.38
C ASP A 240 -13.93 -34.52 -9.77
N GLN A 241 -13.39 -34.45 -10.98
CA GLN A 241 -12.23 -35.23 -11.43
C GLN A 241 -10.88 -34.63 -11.00
N TYR A 242 -10.88 -33.47 -10.35
CA TYR A 242 -9.69 -32.76 -9.90
C TYR A 242 -9.72 -32.52 -8.39
N GLU A 243 -8.53 -32.42 -7.79
CA GLU A 243 -8.33 -32.15 -6.37
C GLU A 243 -7.25 -31.08 -6.17
N LEU A 244 -7.24 -30.47 -4.99
CA LEU A 244 -6.23 -29.51 -4.56
C LEU A 244 -5.21 -30.20 -3.66
N LEU A 245 -3.91 -29.90 -3.86
CA LEU A 245 -2.88 -30.23 -2.88
C LEU A 245 -2.76 -29.09 -1.86
N CYS A 246 -2.88 -29.43 -0.57
CA CYS A 246 -2.89 -28.45 0.51
C CYS A 246 -1.51 -28.34 1.18
N PRO A 247 -1.16 -27.17 1.77
CA PRO A 247 0.11 -26.98 2.47
C PRO A 247 0.33 -27.92 3.67
N ASP A 248 -0.75 -28.43 4.27
CA ASP A 248 -0.72 -29.43 5.35
C ASP A 248 -0.51 -30.87 4.83
N ASN A 249 -0.20 -31.02 3.54
CA ASN A 249 -0.06 -32.29 2.83
C ASN A 249 -1.34 -33.13 2.81
N THR A 250 -2.51 -32.51 2.93
CA THR A 250 -3.80 -33.15 2.62
C THR A 250 -4.23 -32.85 1.18
N ARG A 251 -5.34 -33.49 0.77
CA ARG A 251 -6.05 -33.21 -0.48
C ARG A 251 -7.46 -32.77 -0.15
N LYS A 252 -7.99 -31.81 -0.91
CA LYS A 252 -9.36 -31.33 -0.77
C LYS A 252 -10.04 -31.12 -2.11
N SER A 253 -11.37 -31.01 -2.08
CA SER A 253 -12.16 -30.61 -3.26
C SER A 253 -11.70 -29.26 -3.79
N VAL A 254 -11.83 -29.05 -5.10
CA VAL A 254 -11.59 -27.74 -5.74
C VAL A 254 -12.50 -26.63 -5.19
N ASP A 255 -13.67 -26.99 -4.64
CA ASP A 255 -14.59 -26.05 -3.99
C ASP A 255 -14.06 -25.53 -2.63
N GLU A 256 -13.11 -26.23 -2.02
CA GLU A 256 -12.55 -25.88 -0.70
C GLU A 256 -11.27 -25.03 -0.78
N TYR A 257 -11.04 -24.35 -1.90
CA TYR A 257 -9.83 -23.54 -2.15
C TYR A 257 -9.53 -22.52 -1.04
N ALA A 258 -10.56 -21.95 -0.40
CA ALA A 258 -10.38 -20.98 0.68
C ALA A 258 -9.68 -21.59 1.91
N GLN A 259 -9.78 -22.90 2.11
CA GLN A 259 -9.10 -23.64 3.17
C GLN A 259 -7.87 -24.42 2.67
N CYS A 260 -7.76 -24.64 1.36
CA CYS A 260 -6.67 -25.38 0.71
C CYS A 260 -6.09 -24.57 -0.45
N HIS A 261 -5.13 -23.70 -0.14
CA HIS A 261 -4.40 -22.88 -1.10
C HIS A 261 -2.96 -22.71 -0.67
N LEU A 262 -2.07 -22.44 -1.63
CA LEU A 262 -0.66 -22.21 -1.38
C LEU A 262 -0.41 -20.80 -0.84
N ALA A 263 -1.11 -19.81 -1.41
CA ALA A 263 -1.08 -18.43 -0.97
C ALA A 263 -2.33 -17.68 -1.44
N LYS A 264 -2.67 -16.59 -0.74
CA LYS A 264 -3.59 -15.55 -1.21
C LYS A 264 -2.76 -14.39 -1.71
N VAL A 265 -2.93 -14.00 -2.98
CA VAL A 265 -2.12 -12.97 -3.64
C VAL A 265 -3.01 -11.86 -4.21
N PRO A 266 -2.51 -10.63 -4.37
CA PRO A 266 -3.25 -9.53 -5.00
C PRO A 266 -3.66 -9.84 -6.44
N SER A 267 -4.76 -9.22 -6.88
CA SER A 267 -5.23 -9.33 -8.26
C SER A 267 -4.26 -8.69 -9.26
N HIS A 268 -4.48 -8.98 -10.54
CA HIS A 268 -3.74 -8.31 -11.60
C HIS A 268 -4.00 -6.81 -11.57
N ALA A 269 -3.00 -6.04 -11.98
CA ALA A 269 -3.05 -4.58 -11.93
C ALA A 269 -2.70 -3.96 -13.28
N VAL A 270 -3.38 -2.88 -13.61
CA VAL A 270 -2.95 -1.94 -14.64
C VAL A 270 -1.82 -1.11 -14.07
N VAL A 271 -0.67 -1.12 -14.72
CA VAL A 271 0.50 -0.32 -14.31
C VAL A 271 0.76 0.84 -15.25
N ALA A 272 1.30 1.92 -14.71
CA ALA A 272 1.71 3.11 -15.44
C ALA A 272 2.99 3.70 -14.83
N ARG A 273 3.56 4.73 -15.49
CA ARG A 273 4.72 5.47 -14.95
C ARG A 273 4.32 6.19 -13.66
N SER A 274 5.23 6.26 -12.71
CA SER A 274 5.02 7.00 -11.44
C SER A 274 5.06 8.52 -11.60
N VAL A 275 5.65 9.02 -12.70
CA VAL A 275 5.72 10.44 -13.07
C VAL A 275 5.17 10.56 -14.49
N ASP A 276 4.28 11.53 -14.73
CA ASP A 276 3.62 11.76 -16.03
C ASP A 276 2.99 10.48 -16.61
N GLY A 277 2.42 9.65 -15.74
CA GLY A 277 1.83 8.35 -16.07
C GLY A 277 0.42 8.39 -16.66
N LYS A 278 -0.19 9.58 -16.77
CA LYS A 278 -1.59 9.76 -17.20
C LYS A 278 -2.60 8.99 -16.33
N GLU A 279 -2.33 8.86 -15.04
CA GLU A 279 -3.10 8.00 -14.11
C GLU A 279 -4.59 8.34 -14.09
N ASP A 280 -4.93 9.63 -14.00
CA ASP A 280 -6.31 10.10 -14.02
C ASP A 280 -7.01 9.79 -15.34
N LEU A 281 -6.32 9.96 -16.46
CA LEU A 281 -6.86 9.67 -17.79
C LEU A 281 -7.08 8.17 -17.99
N ILE A 282 -6.15 7.33 -17.52
CA ILE A 282 -6.30 5.87 -17.58
C ILE A 282 -7.47 5.43 -16.69
N TRP A 283 -7.61 6.00 -15.49
CA TRP A 283 -8.75 5.72 -14.63
C TRP A 283 -10.07 6.19 -15.26
N GLU A 284 -10.11 7.38 -15.87
CA GLU A 284 -11.28 7.88 -16.57
C GLU A 284 -11.69 6.93 -17.71
N LEU A 285 -10.72 6.49 -18.52
CA LEU A 285 -10.93 5.50 -19.59
C LEU A 285 -11.53 4.21 -19.04
N LEU A 286 -10.92 3.61 -18.02
CA LEU A 286 -11.35 2.34 -17.45
C LEU A 286 -12.70 2.43 -16.74
N SER A 287 -12.95 3.52 -16.02
CA SER A 287 -14.21 3.78 -15.31
C SER A 287 -15.38 3.90 -16.29
N GLN A 288 -15.19 4.61 -17.41
CA GLN A 288 -16.18 4.67 -18.48
C GLN A 288 -16.31 3.33 -19.22
N ALA A 289 -15.18 2.66 -19.51
CA ALA A 289 -15.18 1.40 -20.25
C ALA A 289 -15.94 0.30 -19.49
N GLN A 290 -15.73 0.16 -18.18
CA GLN A 290 -16.46 -0.83 -17.39
C GLN A 290 -17.96 -0.50 -17.25
N LYS A 291 -18.34 0.78 -17.35
CA LYS A 291 -19.75 1.21 -17.32
C LYS A 291 -20.49 0.77 -18.58
N TYR A 292 -19.88 0.93 -19.76
CA TYR A 292 -20.51 0.66 -21.05
C TYR A 292 -20.24 -0.75 -21.61
N PHE A 293 -19.06 -1.30 -21.33
CA PHE A 293 -18.57 -2.56 -21.90
C PHE A 293 -18.22 -3.59 -20.82
N GLY A 294 -18.55 -3.32 -19.55
CA GLY A 294 -18.40 -4.30 -18.48
C GLY A 294 -19.29 -5.53 -18.70
N LYS A 295 -19.17 -6.50 -17.79
CA LYS A 295 -19.88 -7.77 -17.88
C LYS A 295 -21.39 -7.56 -18.10
N ASP A 296 -21.91 -8.17 -19.15
CA ASP A 296 -23.32 -8.13 -19.58
C ASP A 296 -23.85 -6.70 -19.89
N LYS A 297 -22.97 -5.75 -20.24
CA LYS A 297 -23.39 -4.37 -20.58
C LYS A 297 -23.60 -4.11 -22.07
N SER A 298 -22.88 -4.79 -22.95
CA SER A 298 -23.01 -4.62 -24.40
C SER A 298 -22.89 -5.96 -25.12
N SER A 299 -23.78 -6.24 -26.06
CA SER A 299 -23.68 -7.41 -26.94
C SER A 299 -22.62 -7.24 -28.03
N GLU A 300 -22.25 -6.00 -28.36
CA GLU A 300 -21.28 -5.71 -29.42
C GLU A 300 -19.82 -5.88 -28.97
N PHE A 301 -19.53 -5.53 -27.72
CA PHE A 301 -18.19 -5.63 -27.15
C PHE A 301 -18.22 -5.83 -25.63
N GLN A 302 -17.46 -6.82 -25.16
CA GLN A 302 -17.32 -7.18 -23.75
C GLN A 302 -15.86 -7.03 -23.33
N LEU A 303 -15.61 -6.17 -22.32
CA LEU A 303 -14.26 -5.87 -21.84
C LEU A 303 -13.61 -7.10 -21.19
N PHE A 304 -14.38 -7.84 -20.39
CA PHE A 304 -13.94 -9.01 -19.61
C PHE A 304 -14.38 -10.34 -20.25
N SER A 305 -14.31 -10.42 -21.58
CA SER A 305 -14.55 -11.67 -22.32
C SER A 305 -13.59 -11.77 -23.50
N SER A 306 -13.13 -12.98 -23.80
CA SER A 306 -12.17 -13.25 -24.86
C SER A 306 -12.75 -14.27 -25.84
N PRO A 307 -13.29 -13.84 -27.01
CA PRO A 307 -13.89 -14.76 -27.97
C PRO A 307 -12.86 -15.60 -28.74
N HIS A 308 -11.61 -15.11 -28.84
CA HIS A 308 -10.54 -15.72 -29.63
C HIS A 308 -9.29 -16.01 -28.77
N GLY A 309 -9.50 -16.59 -27.60
CA GLY A 309 -8.43 -16.88 -26.64
C GLY A 309 -8.95 -16.85 -25.21
N LYS A 310 -8.06 -16.56 -24.26
CA LYS A 310 -8.38 -16.40 -22.84
C LYS A 310 -7.61 -15.21 -22.29
N ASP A 311 -8.24 -14.48 -21.38
CA ASP A 311 -7.65 -13.36 -20.64
C ASP A 311 -6.96 -12.30 -21.53
N LEU A 312 -7.57 -11.96 -22.68
CA LEU A 312 -7.04 -10.95 -23.61
C LEU A 312 -7.28 -9.53 -23.05
N LEU A 313 -6.23 -8.72 -22.87
CA LEU A 313 -6.19 -7.40 -22.19
C LEU A 313 -6.42 -7.45 -20.69
N PHE A 314 -7.44 -8.19 -20.28
CA PHE A 314 -7.92 -8.31 -18.91
C PHE A 314 -8.35 -9.75 -18.67
N THR A 315 -8.31 -10.17 -17.42
CA THR A 315 -8.82 -11.47 -17.00
C THR A 315 -10.31 -11.60 -17.35
N ASP A 316 -10.71 -12.72 -17.94
CA ASP A 316 -12.12 -12.98 -18.29
C ASP A 316 -13.01 -13.16 -17.04
N ALA A 317 -12.42 -13.55 -15.91
CA ALA A 317 -13.07 -13.63 -14.59
C ALA A 317 -13.33 -12.27 -13.92
N ALA A 318 -12.70 -11.19 -14.40
CA ALA A 318 -12.81 -9.89 -13.76
C ALA A 318 -14.22 -9.32 -13.94
N HIS A 319 -14.71 -8.63 -12.92
CA HIS A 319 -16.02 -7.97 -12.94
C HIS A 319 -15.91 -6.45 -13.08
N GLY A 320 -14.69 -5.92 -13.02
CA GLY A 320 -14.38 -4.50 -13.15
C GLY A 320 -13.00 -4.15 -12.58
N PHE A 321 -12.78 -2.86 -12.40
CA PHE A 321 -11.58 -2.31 -11.77
C PHE A 321 -11.91 -1.45 -10.56
N LEU A 322 -11.03 -1.49 -9.56
CA LEU A 322 -10.98 -0.51 -8.48
C LEU A 322 -9.74 0.37 -8.64
N ARG A 323 -9.89 1.67 -8.38
CA ARG A 323 -8.78 2.62 -8.44
C ARG A 323 -7.82 2.36 -7.28
N VAL A 324 -6.54 2.16 -7.57
CA VAL A 324 -5.52 2.00 -6.54
C VAL A 324 -5.26 3.36 -5.87
N PRO A 325 -5.26 3.45 -4.53
CA PRO A 325 -5.00 4.71 -3.83
C PRO A 325 -3.64 5.33 -4.19
N PRO A 326 -3.51 6.67 -4.33
CA PRO A 326 -2.29 7.31 -4.82
C PRO A 326 -1.00 6.99 -4.04
N LYS A 327 -1.11 6.74 -2.73
CA LYS A 327 0.02 6.38 -1.85
C LYS A 327 0.41 4.90 -1.89
N MET A 328 -0.37 4.07 -2.57
CA MET A 328 -0.13 2.63 -2.65
C MET A 328 0.85 2.33 -3.77
N ASP A 329 2.14 2.28 -3.42
CA ASP A 329 3.18 1.81 -4.33
C ASP A 329 3.08 0.30 -4.59
N ALA A 330 3.91 -0.23 -5.49
CA ALA A 330 3.91 -1.67 -5.79
C ALA A 330 4.20 -2.55 -4.57
N LYS A 331 4.97 -2.07 -3.59
CA LYS A 331 5.29 -2.84 -2.38
C LYS A 331 4.09 -2.90 -1.43
N LEU A 332 3.36 -1.81 -1.27
CA LEU A 332 2.10 -1.77 -0.52
C LEU A 332 1.02 -2.60 -1.22
N TYR A 333 0.96 -2.53 -2.55
CA TYR A 333 0.06 -3.34 -3.37
C TYR A 333 0.31 -4.84 -3.21
N LEU A 334 1.55 -5.27 -3.39
CA LEU A 334 1.92 -6.67 -3.28
C LEU A 334 1.84 -7.21 -1.86
N GLY A 335 1.93 -6.33 -0.86
CA GLY A 335 2.05 -6.70 0.54
C GLY A 335 3.47 -7.17 0.87
N TYR A 336 3.90 -6.88 2.11
CA TYR A 336 5.27 -7.15 2.54
C TYR A 336 5.66 -8.64 2.44
N GLU A 337 4.78 -9.55 2.85
CA GLU A 337 5.08 -10.98 2.87
C GLU A 337 5.40 -11.50 1.46
N TYR A 338 4.53 -11.21 0.50
CA TYR A 338 4.72 -11.61 -0.89
C TYR A 338 5.92 -10.89 -1.54
N PHE A 339 6.04 -9.58 -1.35
CA PHE A 339 7.15 -8.80 -1.88
C PHE A 339 8.52 -9.29 -1.35
N SER A 340 8.62 -9.52 -0.04
CA SER A 340 9.85 -10.03 0.58
C SER A 340 10.12 -11.49 0.24
N ALA A 341 9.10 -12.32 0.04
CA ALA A 341 9.28 -13.67 -0.50
C ALA A 341 9.95 -13.61 -1.87
N ILE A 342 9.47 -12.78 -2.81
CA ILE A 342 10.10 -12.60 -4.13
C ILE A 342 11.55 -12.10 -3.99
N GLN A 343 11.80 -11.13 -3.09
CA GLN A 343 13.15 -10.63 -2.84
C GLN A 343 14.10 -11.73 -2.33
N HIS A 344 13.65 -12.55 -1.39
CA HIS A 344 14.44 -13.65 -0.84
C HIS A 344 14.70 -14.75 -1.87
N LEU A 345 13.70 -15.06 -2.72
CA LEU A 345 13.89 -15.99 -3.82
C LEU A 345 15.01 -15.55 -4.75
N LYS A 346 15.19 -14.24 -4.93
CA LYS A 346 16.28 -13.62 -5.70
C LYS A 346 17.59 -13.41 -4.93
N LYS A 347 17.55 -13.29 -3.60
CA LYS A 347 18.71 -13.02 -2.73
C LYS A 347 18.71 -13.99 -1.55
N GLY A 348 19.48 -15.08 -1.66
CA GLY A 348 19.66 -16.02 -0.55
C GLY A 348 20.20 -15.31 0.71
N THR A 349 19.75 -15.70 1.91
CA THR A 349 20.29 -15.15 3.17
C THR A 349 20.12 -16.08 4.37
N ASN A 350 21.13 -16.06 5.25
CA ASN A 350 21.19 -16.69 6.58
C ASN A 350 20.88 -15.68 7.69
N GLY A 351 20.29 -16.14 8.80
CA GLY A 351 20.15 -15.34 10.03
C GLY A 351 19.96 -16.19 11.29
N SER A 352 20.66 -15.84 12.36
CA SER A 352 20.66 -16.47 13.69
C SER A 352 20.20 -15.50 14.80
N ASN A 353 19.78 -16.05 15.95
CA ASN A 353 19.11 -15.34 17.05
C ASN A 353 19.72 -15.70 18.42
N GLU A 354 19.88 -14.72 19.32
CA GLU A 354 20.24 -14.92 20.75
C GLU A 354 19.47 -13.98 21.70
N ARG A 355 19.44 -14.21 23.02
CA ARG A 355 18.46 -13.64 23.98
C ARG A 355 19.12 -13.19 25.30
N LEU A 356 18.68 -12.07 25.92
CA LEU A 356 18.77 -11.83 27.38
C LEU A 356 17.81 -10.73 27.90
N ARG A 357 17.67 -10.61 29.24
CA ARG A 357 16.60 -9.94 30.05
C ARG A 357 17.12 -8.72 30.86
N SER A 358 16.24 -7.77 31.19
CA SER A 358 16.50 -6.61 32.08
C SER A 358 15.30 -6.21 32.99
N LYS A 359 15.51 -5.27 33.94
CA LYS A 359 14.63 -4.92 35.08
C LYS A 359 13.54 -3.84 34.85
N CYS A 360 13.63 -2.99 33.82
CA CYS A 360 12.58 -2.01 33.47
C CYS A 360 11.41 -2.60 32.66
N VAL A 361 11.54 -3.85 32.25
CA VAL A 361 10.68 -4.50 31.25
C VAL A 361 9.22 -4.70 31.72
N ASN A 362 8.98 -4.75 33.04
CA ASN A 362 7.68 -5.13 33.59
C ASN A 362 6.90 -3.95 34.21
N THR A 363 7.31 -2.71 33.99
CA THR A 363 6.60 -1.53 34.52
C THR A 363 5.20 -1.41 33.88
N PRO A 364 4.13 -1.18 34.67
CA PRO A 364 2.79 -0.96 34.13
C PRO A 364 2.73 0.25 33.21
N LEU A 365 1.98 0.13 32.11
CA LEU A 365 1.72 1.22 31.18
C LEU A 365 0.46 1.99 31.64
N GLU A 366 0.64 3.14 32.30
CA GLU A 366 -0.45 3.94 32.88
C GLU A 366 -1.09 4.94 31.90
N GLY A 367 -0.50 5.14 30.72
CA GLY A 367 -0.98 6.16 29.78
C GLY A 367 -0.55 7.57 30.19
N TYR A 368 -1.09 8.58 29.49
CA TYR A 368 -0.92 9.99 29.86
C TYR A 368 -2.22 10.78 29.70
N TYR A 369 -2.31 11.89 30.41
CA TYR A 369 -3.46 12.80 30.32
C TYR A 369 -3.30 13.78 29.16
N VAL A 370 -4.34 13.87 28.32
CA VAL A 370 -4.52 14.91 27.31
C VAL A 370 -5.21 16.11 27.96
N VAL A 371 -4.66 17.30 27.79
CA VAL A 371 -5.18 18.53 28.41
C VAL A 371 -5.34 19.65 27.40
N ALA A 372 -6.29 20.55 27.69
CA ALA A 372 -6.40 21.85 27.03
C ALA A 372 -5.83 22.92 27.97
N VAL A 373 -4.81 23.63 27.52
CA VAL A 373 -4.08 24.65 28.31
C VAL A 373 -4.43 26.03 27.79
N VAL A 374 -4.67 26.97 28.71
CA VAL A 374 -4.90 28.39 28.43
C VAL A 374 -3.98 29.25 29.29
N LYS A 375 -3.78 30.51 28.91
CA LYS A 375 -3.08 31.48 29.75
C LYS A 375 -4.01 31.90 30.89
N LYS A 376 -3.48 31.98 32.11
CA LYS A 376 -4.23 32.40 33.30
C LYS A 376 -4.77 33.84 33.20
N SER A 377 -4.10 34.68 32.40
CA SER A 377 -4.57 36.04 32.09
C SER A 377 -5.91 36.08 31.37
N ASP A 378 -6.28 35.01 30.66
CA ASP A 378 -7.50 34.94 29.85
C ASP A 378 -8.64 34.35 30.69
N ALA A 379 -9.17 35.17 31.60
CA ALA A 379 -10.16 34.75 32.59
C ALA A 379 -11.44 34.15 31.98
N ASP A 380 -11.88 34.66 30.83
CA ASP A 380 -13.16 34.33 30.19
C ASP A 380 -13.16 33.04 29.35
N ILE A 381 -12.00 32.43 29.13
CA ILE A 381 -11.91 31.22 28.31
C ILE A 381 -12.26 29.99 29.14
N THR A 382 -13.28 29.25 28.67
CA THR A 382 -13.76 27.97 29.21
C THR A 382 -13.90 26.96 28.07
N TRP A 383 -14.10 25.68 28.40
CA TRP A 383 -14.36 24.64 27.38
C TRP A 383 -15.54 24.99 26.46
N SER A 384 -16.61 25.55 27.03
CA SER A 384 -17.81 25.97 26.28
C SER A 384 -17.62 27.19 25.38
N SER A 385 -16.61 28.02 25.65
CA SER A 385 -16.37 29.27 24.92
C SER A 385 -15.22 29.18 23.91
N LEU A 386 -14.77 27.96 23.57
CA LEU A 386 -13.65 27.73 22.65
C LEU A 386 -13.97 28.09 21.19
N ARG A 387 -15.25 28.12 20.81
CA ARG A 387 -15.66 28.47 19.44
C ARG A 387 -15.18 29.88 19.07
N GLY A 388 -14.57 30.01 17.90
CA GLY A 388 -14.03 31.26 17.37
C GLY A 388 -12.69 31.69 17.99
N LYS A 389 -12.16 30.97 18.98
CA LYS A 389 -10.83 31.23 19.55
C LYS A 389 -9.72 30.70 18.62
N LYS A 390 -8.49 31.12 18.90
CA LYS A 390 -7.28 30.66 18.24
C LYS A 390 -6.72 29.41 18.90
N SER A 391 -6.47 28.35 18.14
CA SER A 391 -6.02 27.07 18.71
C SER A 391 -4.63 26.63 18.25
N CYS A 392 -3.93 25.94 19.13
CA CYS A 392 -2.61 25.37 18.89
C CYS A 392 -2.66 23.86 19.10
N HIS A 393 -2.22 23.09 18.11
CA HIS A 393 -2.29 21.64 18.08
C HIS A 393 -0.90 21.06 17.85
N SER A 394 -0.58 19.92 18.48
CA SER A 394 0.73 19.28 18.28
C SER A 394 0.96 18.84 16.83
N ALA A 395 -0.04 18.19 16.21
CA ALA A 395 -0.13 17.87 14.78
C ALA A 395 -1.44 17.11 14.48
N VAL A 396 -1.89 17.14 13.23
CA VAL A 396 -3.01 16.33 12.74
C VAL A 396 -2.75 14.84 12.99
N GLY A 397 -3.77 14.13 13.48
CA GLY A 397 -3.73 12.68 13.76
C GLY A 397 -3.11 12.27 15.10
N THR A 398 -2.52 13.20 15.86
CA THR A 398 -1.98 12.91 17.20
C THR A 398 -3.08 12.78 18.26
N SER A 399 -2.88 11.95 19.30
CA SER A 399 -3.89 11.73 20.34
C SER A 399 -4.23 13.02 21.08
N ALA A 400 -3.21 13.73 21.59
CA ALA A 400 -3.40 14.91 22.42
C ALA A 400 -3.82 16.15 21.62
N GLY A 401 -3.12 16.43 20.53
CA GLY A 401 -3.35 17.64 19.75
C GLY A 401 -4.52 17.55 18.78
N TRP A 402 -5.03 16.35 18.44
CA TRP A 402 -6.03 16.20 17.39
C TRP A 402 -7.17 15.27 17.78
N ASN A 403 -6.91 13.97 17.94
CA ASN A 403 -7.98 12.97 17.98
C ASN A 403 -8.94 13.15 19.15
N ILE A 404 -8.41 13.39 20.36
CA ILE A 404 -9.24 13.63 21.55
C ILE A 404 -10.01 14.95 21.47
N PRO A 405 -9.37 16.12 21.29
CA PRO A 405 -10.10 17.39 21.26
C PRO A 405 -11.11 17.44 20.11
N LEU A 406 -10.77 16.95 18.92
CA LEU A 406 -11.71 16.92 17.79
C LEU A 406 -12.82 15.90 17.99
N GLY A 407 -12.55 14.75 18.60
CA GLY A 407 -13.59 13.78 18.95
C GLY A 407 -14.65 14.40 19.87
N LEU A 408 -14.21 15.18 20.86
CA LEU A 408 -15.11 15.89 21.77
C LEU A 408 -15.89 17.02 21.07
N ILE A 409 -15.21 17.82 20.25
CA ILE A 409 -15.85 18.90 19.46
C ILE A 409 -16.86 18.30 18.46
N TYR A 410 -16.48 17.27 17.73
CA TYR A 410 -17.34 16.58 16.77
C TYR A 410 -18.59 15.98 17.46
N ASN A 411 -18.45 15.43 18.67
CA ASN A 411 -19.60 14.90 19.39
C ASN A 411 -20.62 15.99 19.74
N GLN A 412 -20.18 17.24 19.92
CA GLN A 412 -21.04 18.39 20.16
C GLN A 412 -21.60 19.00 18.87
N THR A 413 -20.79 19.13 17.82
CA THR A 413 -21.15 19.89 16.61
C THR A 413 -21.65 19.02 15.46
N ARG A 414 -21.32 17.72 15.46
CA ARG A 414 -21.49 16.79 14.35
C ARG A 414 -20.88 17.27 13.03
N SER A 415 -19.86 18.14 13.08
CA SER A 415 -19.20 18.72 11.92
C SER A 415 -17.70 18.38 11.89
N CYS A 416 -17.21 17.97 10.73
CA CYS A 416 -15.78 17.77 10.46
C CYS A 416 -15.04 19.07 10.12
N LYS A 417 -15.75 20.19 10.02
CA LYS A 417 -15.20 21.51 9.67
C LYS A 417 -14.63 22.21 10.88
N ILE A 418 -13.47 21.75 11.31
CA ILE A 418 -12.76 22.29 12.49
C ILE A 418 -12.19 23.68 12.20
N ASP A 419 -11.88 23.95 10.93
CA ASP A 419 -11.55 25.27 10.38
C ASP A 419 -12.69 26.30 10.50
N GLU A 420 -13.94 25.87 10.70
CA GLU A 420 -15.07 26.76 11.05
C GLU A 420 -15.32 26.84 12.56
N PHE A 421 -14.73 25.94 13.36
CA PHE A 421 -14.88 25.94 14.82
C PHE A 421 -13.93 26.92 15.50
N PHE A 422 -12.66 26.91 15.12
CA PHE A 422 -11.64 27.88 15.55
C PHE A 422 -11.47 28.96 14.49
N SER A 423 -11.17 30.20 14.88
CA SER A 423 -11.03 31.27 13.89
C SER A 423 -9.74 31.16 13.08
N HIS A 424 -8.64 30.77 13.72
CA HIS A 424 -7.35 30.48 13.12
C HIS A 424 -6.65 29.45 14.00
N SER A 425 -5.84 28.56 13.42
CA SER A 425 -5.09 27.58 14.18
C SER A 425 -3.66 27.41 13.68
N CYS A 426 -2.84 26.74 14.49
CA CYS A 426 -1.71 25.99 13.97
C CYS A 426 -1.90 24.50 14.26
N ALA A 427 -2.15 23.73 13.20
CA ALA A 427 -2.30 22.28 13.21
C ALA A 427 -1.40 21.66 12.13
N PRO A 428 -0.11 21.42 12.45
CA PRO A 428 0.84 20.86 11.51
C PRO A 428 0.36 19.57 10.85
N GLY A 429 0.52 19.47 9.52
CA GLY A 429 -0.02 18.39 8.68
C GLY A 429 -1.36 18.73 7.99
N SER A 430 -1.95 19.90 8.27
CA SER A 430 -3.12 20.41 7.55
C SER A 430 -2.73 21.01 6.20
N ASN A 431 -3.73 21.38 5.38
CA ASN A 431 -3.50 22.14 4.15
C ASN A 431 -2.88 23.50 4.47
N PRO A 432 -1.69 23.85 3.94
CA PRO A 432 -1.04 25.14 4.18
C PRO A 432 -1.90 26.37 3.89
N ASP A 433 -2.84 26.28 2.96
CA ASP A 433 -3.74 27.38 2.57
C ASP A 433 -5.01 27.48 3.44
N SER A 434 -5.19 26.59 4.41
CA SER A 434 -6.36 26.57 5.30
C SER A 434 -6.14 27.37 6.58
N GLU A 435 -7.23 27.79 7.22
CA GLU A 435 -7.20 28.46 8.52
C GLU A 435 -6.53 27.62 9.63
N LEU A 436 -6.43 26.31 9.43
CA LEU A 436 -5.73 25.41 10.34
C LEU A 436 -4.21 25.63 10.37
N CYS A 437 -3.64 26.31 9.37
CA CYS A 437 -2.22 26.62 9.29
C CYS A 437 -1.92 28.12 9.49
N ALA A 438 -2.93 28.97 9.67
CA ALA A 438 -2.78 30.42 9.69
C ALA A 438 -1.88 30.95 10.84
N LEU A 439 -1.84 30.27 11.98
CA LEU A 439 -0.97 30.64 13.09
C LEU A 439 0.43 30.02 12.98
N CYS A 440 0.65 29.05 12.10
CA CYS A 440 1.92 28.34 12.04
C CYS A 440 3.10 29.27 11.71
N GLY A 441 4.29 28.91 12.20
CA GLY A 441 5.46 29.78 12.16
C GLY A 441 6.46 29.41 11.06
N GLY A 442 6.47 28.15 10.61
CA GLY A 442 7.53 27.58 9.79
C GLY A 442 8.91 27.66 10.45
N SER A 443 9.93 27.20 9.72
CA SER A 443 11.33 27.60 9.98
C SER A 443 11.70 28.81 9.11
N SER A 444 12.99 29.09 8.94
CA SER A 444 13.51 30.13 8.04
C SER A 444 13.09 29.96 6.57
N ASN A 445 12.50 28.83 6.17
CA ASN A 445 11.99 28.58 4.82
C ASN A 445 10.46 28.34 4.83
N ARG A 446 9.74 29.04 3.95
CA ARG A 446 8.29 28.93 3.77
C ARG A 446 7.82 27.52 3.40
N SER A 447 8.67 26.67 2.82
CA SER A 447 8.32 25.27 2.52
C SER A 447 8.08 24.39 3.75
N HIS A 448 8.44 24.87 4.95
CA HIS A 448 8.23 24.16 6.21
C HIS A 448 7.03 24.68 7.01
N LEU A 449 6.30 25.67 6.48
CA LEU A 449 5.09 26.17 7.12
C LEU A 449 4.08 25.02 7.28
N CYS A 450 3.62 24.80 8.51
CA CYS A 450 2.63 23.77 8.83
C CYS A 450 3.08 22.33 8.52
N ALA A 451 4.38 22.08 8.34
CA ALA A 451 4.90 20.74 8.08
C ALA A 451 4.74 19.84 9.34
N PRO A 452 4.31 18.58 9.20
CA PRO A 452 4.12 17.67 10.34
C PRO A 452 5.46 17.07 10.84
N ASN A 453 6.45 17.92 11.10
CA ASN A 453 7.75 17.55 11.63
C ASN A 453 8.43 18.74 12.34
N SER A 454 9.59 18.50 12.96
CA SER A 454 10.32 19.47 13.79
C SER A 454 10.87 20.70 13.04
N HIS A 455 10.71 20.80 11.72
CA HIS A 455 11.01 22.05 10.99
C HIS A 455 9.91 23.10 11.19
N GLU A 456 8.70 22.73 11.61
CA GLU A 456 7.70 23.68 12.07
C GLU A 456 7.92 23.96 13.57
N ARG A 457 8.18 25.23 13.92
CA ARG A 457 8.49 25.62 15.31
C ARG A 457 7.35 25.40 16.30
N TYR A 458 6.12 25.28 15.81
CA TYR A 458 4.94 24.96 16.63
C TYR A 458 4.53 23.49 16.58
N TYR A 459 5.35 22.61 16.00
CA TYR A 459 5.12 21.17 15.98
C TYR A 459 5.38 20.51 17.35
N GLY A 460 4.60 19.46 17.65
CA GLY A 460 4.73 18.68 18.89
C GLY A 460 4.13 19.39 20.11
N SER A 461 4.20 18.76 21.28
CA SER A 461 3.60 19.33 22.50
C SER A 461 4.30 20.61 22.97
N SER A 462 5.63 20.64 22.87
CA SER A 462 6.42 21.84 23.17
C SER A 462 6.11 23.00 22.20
N GLY A 463 6.05 22.71 20.90
CA GLY A 463 5.70 23.70 19.88
C GLY A 463 4.26 24.23 20.00
N ALA A 464 3.29 23.38 20.32
CA ALA A 464 1.92 23.81 20.54
C ALA A 464 1.78 24.71 21.77
N LEU A 465 2.53 24.43 22.85
CA LEU A 465 2.61 25.33 24.01
C LEU A 465 3.27 26.66 23.64
N ARG A 466 4.36 26.64 22.86
CA ARG A 466 4.98 27.85 22.33
C ARG A 466 4.01 28.68 21.49
N CYS A 467 3.18 28.02 20.68
CA CYS A 467 2.11 28.67 19.91
C CYS A 467 1.11 29.38 20.82
N LEU A 468 0.70 28.80 21.97
CA LEU A 468 -0.17 29.45 22.95
C LEU A 468 0.47 30.70 23.56
N VAL A 469 1.76 30.62 23.86
CA VAL A 469 2.53 31.76 24.39
C VAL A 469 2.60 32.89 23.37
N GLU A 470 2.86 32.58 22.10
CA GLU A 470 3.17 33.58 21.07
C GLU A 470 1.94 34.08 20.28
N LYS A 471 0.88 33.27 20.08
CA LYS A 471 -0.19 33.59 19.12
C LYS A 471 -1.60 33.09 19.49
N GLY A 472 -1.71 31.90 20.07
CA GLY A 472 -2.98 31.22 20.31
C GLY A 472 -3.66 31.59 21.63
N ASP A 473 -4.89 31.10 21.77
CA ASP A 473 -5.71 31.25 22.98
C ASP A 473 -5.80 29.93 23.78
N VAL A 474 -5.74 28.79 23.09
CA VAL A 474 -5.75 27.45 23.68
C VAL A 474 -4.71 26.54 23.02
N ALA A 475 -4.02 25.69 23.80
CA ALA A 475 -3.18 24.61 23.29
C ALA A 475 -3.66 23.23 23.74
N PHE A 476 -3.71 22.28 22.82
CA PHE A 476 -4.02 20.88 23.08
C PHE A 476 -2.75 20.05 23.12
N VAL A 477 -2.36 19.60 24.32
CA VAL A 477 -1.05 19.01 24.59
C VAL A 477 -1.13 17.88 25.62
N LYS A 478 -0.02 17.18 25.82
CA LYS A 478 0.16 16.29 26.98
C LYS A 478 0.27 17.13 28.26
N HIS A 479 -0.22 16.61 29.38
CA HIS A 479 -0.13 17.30 30.67
C HIS A 479 1.31 17.66 31.10
N SER A 480 2.31 16.86 30.71
CA SER A 480 3.72 17.11 31.03
C SER A 480 4.32 18.32 30.29
N ALA A 481 3.70 18.78 29.20
CA ALA A 481 4.25 19.81 28.33
C ALA A 481 4.51 21.14 29.05
N VAL A 482 3.58 21.60 29.88
CA VAL A 482 3.76 22.85 30.66
C VAL A 482 4.90 22.67 31.66
N LEU A 483 4.90 21.56 32.40
CA LEU A 483 5.89 21.28 33.43
C LEU A 483 7.32 21.11 32.88
N GLN A 484 7.47 20.74 31.60
CA GLN A 484 8.75 20.58 30.92
C GLN A 484 9.29 21.89 30.31
N ASN A 485 8.43 22.88 30.09
CA ASN A 485 8.77 24.12 29.37
C ASN A 485 8.65 25.38 30.24
N THR A 486 8.52 25.23 31.55
CA THR A 486 8.39 26.32 32.51
C THR A 486 9.40 26.15 33.65
N ASN A 487 9.52 27.16 34.51
CA ASN A 487 10.37 27.15 35.70
C ASN A 487 11.83 26.81 35.38
N GLY A 488 12.35 27.31 34.25
CA GLY A 488 13.74 27.14 33.82
C GLY A 488 14.09 25.76 33.22
N LYS A 489 13.13 24.84 33.05
CA LYS A 489 13.42 23.50 32.51
C LYS A 489 13.65 23.46 31.00
N ASN A 490 13.17 24.45 30.26
CA ASN A 490 13.52 24.63 28.86
C ASN A 490 14.44 25.86 28.71
N PRO A 491 15.69 25.66 28.25
CA PRO A 491 16.67 26.74 28.12
C PRO A 491 16.39 27.67 26.92
N GLU A 492 15.43 27.34 26.04
CA GLU A 492 15.10 28.17 24.90
C GLU A 492 14.58 29.56 25.30
N VAL A 493 14.90 30.56 24.48
CA VAL A 493 14.61 31.98 24.75
C VAL A 493 13.11 32.25 24.97
N TRP A 494 12.22 31.50 24.30
CA TRP A 494 10.77 31.68 24.43
C TRP A 494 10.21 31.13 25.75
N ALA A 495 10.93 30.20 26.41
CA ALA A 495 10.45 29.44 27.55
C ALA A 495 11.17 29.74 28.88
N LYS A 496 12.37 30.31 28.82
CA LYS A 496 13.26 30.51 29.98
C LYS A 496 12.62 31.21 31.20
N ASP A 497 11.72 32.16 30.95
CA ASP A 497 11.12 33.01 32.00
C ASP A 497 9.67 32.61 32.33
N LEU A 498 9.13 31.58 31.66
CA LEU A 498 7.75 31.15 31.86
C LEU A 498 7.58 30.45 33.20
N LYS A 499 6.50 30.78 33.92
CA LYS A 499 6.12 30.10 35.15
C LYS A 499 4.94 29.19 34.88
N GLN A 500 4.92 28.03 35.54
CA GLN A 500 3.78 27.11 35.40
C GLN A 500 2.46 27.76 35.87
N GLU A 501 2.53 28.71 36.81
CA GLU A 501 1.38 29.45 37.35
C GLU A 501 0.77 30.44 36.35
N ASP A 502 1.46 30.71 35.23
CA ASP A 502 0.95 31.55 34.14
C ASP A 502 -0.10 30.81 33.28
N PHE A 503 -0.31 29.51 33.54
CA PHE A 503 -1.18 28.62 32.77
C PHE A 503 -2.23 27.93 33.64
N GLU A 504 -3.38 27.63 33.04
CA GLU A 504 -4.46 26.85 33.64
C GLU A 504 -4.96 25.77 32.66
N LEU A 505 -5.53 24.70 33.20
CA LEU A 505 -6.19 23.64 32.44
C LEU A 505 -7.68 23.95 32.31
N LEU A 506 -8.25 23.73 31.12
CA LEU A 506 -9.69 23.70 30.94
C LEU A 506 -10.24 22.30 31.20
N CYS A 507 -11.20 22.21 32.13
CA CYS A 507 -11.88 20.97 32.45
C CYS A 507 -13.17 20.83 31.63
N LEU A 508 -13.61 19.60 31.40
CA LEU A 508 -14.84 19.34 30.61
C LEU A 508 -16.13 19.84 31.29
N ASP A 509 -16.10 20.05 32.60
CA ASP A 509 -17.20 20.62 33.38
C ASP A 509 -17.29 22.16 33.27
N GLY A 510 -16.39 22.79 32.51
CA GLY A 510 -16.31 24.23 32.33
C GLY A 510 -15.45 24.96 33.36
N THR A 511 -14.95 24.27 34.40
CA THR A 511 -14.04 24.84 35.39
C THR A 511 -12.60 24.94 34.86
N LYS A 512 -11.77 25.68 35.61
CA LYS A 512 -10.32 25.77 35.38
C LYS A 512 -9.57 25.28 36.61
N LYS A 513 -8.46 24.59 36.38
CA LYS A 513 -7.58 24.11 37.46
C LYS A 513 -6.10 24.37 37.19
N PRO A 514 -5.24 24.42 38.23
CA PRO A 514 -3.79 24.48 38.05
C PRO A 514 -3.26 23.33 37.21
N VAL A 515 -2.17 23.57 36.48
CA VAL A 515 -1.53 22.56 35.60
C VAL A 515 -1.02 21.31 36.34
N THR A 516 -0.80 21.41 37.65
CA THR A 516 -0.43 20.28 38.53
C THR A 516 -1.59 19.32 38.81
N GLU A 517 -2.84 19.71 38.55
CA GLU A 517 -4.04 18.93 38.87
C GLU A 517 -4.62 18.16 37.67
N ALA A 518 -3.79 17.87 36.66
CA ALA A 518 -4.20 17.20 35.41
C ALA A 518 -4.95 15.87 35.65
N LYS A 519 -4.62 15.12 36.70
CA LYS A 519 -5.35 13.88 37.07
C LYS A 519 -6.84 14.11 37.31
N SER A 520 -7.22 15.29 37.81
CA SER A 520 -8.62 15.65 38.08
C SER A 520 -9.22 16.61 37.03
N CYS A 521 -8.40 17.10 36.09
CA CYS A 521 -8.81 18.01 35.03
C CYS A 521 -8.04 17.69 33.74
N HIS A 522 -8.62 16.81 32.93
CA HIS A 522 -8.09 16.41 31.63
C HIS A 522 -9.24 16.07 30.68
N LEU A 523 -8.95 16.03 29.38
CA LEU A 523 -9.92 15.69 28.34
C LEU A 523 -10.12 14.18 28.22
N ALA A 524 -9.03 13.42 28.27
CA ALA A 524 -9.03 11.96 28.29
C ALA A 524 -7.67 11.43 28.78
N THR A 525 -7.66 10.20 29.29
CA THR A 525 -6.45 9.38 29.41
C THR A 525 -6.24 8.64 28.10
N VAL A 526 -5.02 8.67 27.57
CA VAL A 526 -4.68 7.97 26.32
C VAL A 526 -3.48 7.04 26.51
N PRO A 527 -3.36 5.99 25.68
CA PRO A 527 -2.21 5.08 25.69
C PRO A 527 -0.89 5.81 25.43
N ASN A 528 0.20 5.28 25.99
CA ASN A 528 1.56 5.77 25.74
C ASN A 528 1.95 5.60 24.27
N HIS A 529 2.96 6.36 23.83
CA HIS A 529 3.61 6.09 22.55
C HIS A 529 4.20 4.67 22.55
N ALA A 530 4.18 4.01 21.40
CA ALA A 530 4.68 2.64 21.25
C ALA A 530 5.57 2.49 20.02
N VAL A 531 6.60 1.65 20.14
CA VAL A 531 7.36 1.20 18.99
C VAL A 531 6.55 0.14 18.26
N ILE A 532 6.19 0.42 17.02
CA ILE A 532 5.50 -0.53 16.15
C ILE A 532 6.50 -1.19 15.18
N SER A 533 6.32 -2.47 14.93
CA SER A 533 7.08 -3.21 13.94
C SER A 533 6.21 -4.28 13.30
N ARG A 534 6.67 -4.82 12.17
CA ARG A 534 6.02 -5.96 11.54
C ARG A 534 6.14 -7.21 12.41
N LYS A 535 5.20 -8.13 12.28
CA LYS A 535 5.13 -9.36 13.08
C LYS A 535 6.44 -10.18 13.03
N ASP A 536 7.07 -10.25 11.85
CA ASP A 536 8.34 -10.98 11.63
C ASP A 536 9.55 -10.32 12.29
N LYS A 537 9.49 -9.01 12.57
CA LYS A 537 10.59 -8.24 13.19
C LYS A 537 10.31 -7.81 14.63
N ALA A 538 9.09 -7.94 15.13
CA ALA A 538 8.70 -7.46 16.46
C ALA A 538 9.62 -7.99 17.57
N ASP A 539 9.91 -9.30 17.59
CA ASP A 539 10.80 -9.90 18.58
C ASP A 539 12.26 -9.43 18.46
N PHE A 540 12.74 -9.28 17.22
CA PHE A 540 14.09 -8.79 16.94
C PHE A 540 14.25 -7.33 17.38
N VAL A 541 13.33 -6.46 16.97
CA VAL A 541 13.33 -5.04 17.33
C VAL A 541 13.22 -4.86 18.84
N ARG A 542 12.30 -5.58 19.50
CA ARG A 542 12.18 -5.57 20.96
C ARG A 542 13.50 -5.94 21.63
N ARG A 543 14.18 -7.01 21.14
CA ARG A 543 15.48 -7.43 21.68
C ARG A 543 16.53 -6.33 21.51
N ILE A 544 16.66 -5.77 20.31
CA ILE A 544 17.65 -4.73 20.04
C ILE A 544 17.39 -3.52 20.94
N LEU A 545 16.16 -3.01 20.99
CA LEU A 545 15.83 -1.85 21.81
C LEU A 545 16.03 -2.08 23.30
N PHE A 546 15.75 -3.29 23.80
CA PHE A 546 16.06 -3.65 25.19
C PHE A 546 17.56 -3.64 25.46
N ASN A 547 18.38 -4.14 24.54
CA ASN A 547 19.83 -4.04 24.67
C ASN A 547 20.28 -2.55 24.64
N GLN A 548 19.80 -1.77 23.67
CA GLN A 548 20.23 -0.38 23.51
C GLN A 548 19.82 0.52 24.69
N GLN A 549 18.66 0.32 25.30
CA GLN A 549 18.28 1.11 26.48
C GLN A 549 19.07 0.74 27.75
N GLU A 550 19.62 -0.47 27.86
CA GLU A 550 20.52 -0.83 28.97
C GLU A 550 21.87 -0.10 28.85
N LEU A 551 22.28 0.23 27.62
CA LEU A 551 23.48 1.03 27.38
C LEU A 551 23.17 2.52 27.50
N PHE A 552 22.12 3.00 26.84
CA PHE A 552 21.90 4.43 26.58
C PHE A 552 20.62 5.02 27.21
N GLY A 553 19.81 4.23 27.91
CA GLY A 553 18.62 4.70 28.60
C GLY A 553 18.95 5.53 29.85
N ARG A 554 17.94 6.05 30.57
CA ARG A 554 18.12 6.95 31.73
C ARG A 554 19.09 6.43 32.81
N ASN A 555 19.15 5.11 32.97
CA ASN A 555 20.04 4.42 33.92
C ASN A 555 21.09 3.54 33.21
N GLY A 556 21.38 3.84 31.94
CA GLY A 556 22.24 3.02 31.09
C GLY A 556 23.73 3.17 31.40
N PHE A 557 24.50 2.11 31.16
CA PHE A 557 25.94 2.07 31.46
C PHE A 557 26.78 3.07 30.66
N GLU A 558 26.33 3.45 29.46
CA GLU A 558 26.99 4.35 28.52
C GLU A 558 26.19 5.65 28.31
N TYR A 559 25.35 6.06 29.28
CA TYR A 559 24.51 7.27 29.18
C TYR A 559 25.29 8.53 28.79
N MET A 560 26.53 8.68 29.26
CA MET A 560 27.36 9.85 28.93
C MET A 560 27.78 9.88 27.45
N MET A 561 27.84 8.72 26.77
CA MET A 561 28.18 8.64 25.36
C MET A 561 27.00 9.01 24.46
N PHE A 562 25.81 8.55 24.84
CA PHE A 562 24.58 8.81 24.10
C PHE A 562 23.37 8.67 25.03
N GLN A 563 22.47 9.65 24.98
CA GLN A 563 21.22 9.63 25.73
C GLN A 563 20.05 9.26 24.81
N LEU A 564 19.50 8.05 24.96
CA LEU A 564 18.45 7.54 24.07
C LEU A 564 17.11 8.28 24.22
N PHE A 565 16.83 8.81 25.40
CA PHE A 565 15.56 9.48 25.75
C PHE A 565 15.76 10.97 26.10
N GLU A 566 16.82 11.58 25.59
CA GLU A 566 17.07 13.01 25.75
C GLU A 566 17.57 13.56 24.43
N SER A 567 16.97 14.66 23.98
CA SER A 567 17.29 15.27 22.70
C SER A 567 17.65 16.75 22.82
N SER A 568 18.51 17.21 21.90
CA SER A 568 18.98 18.60 21.86
C SER A 568 17.90 19.57 21.41
N SER A 569 17.01 19.12 20.53
CA SER A 569 15.66 19.67 20.35
C SER A 569 14.66 18.74 21.06
N LYS A 570 13.36 19.09 21.11
CA LYS A 570 12.38 18.30 21.89
C LYS A 570 11.85 17.07 21.14
N ASP A 571 11.72 15.97 21.87
CA ASP A 571 11.05 14.71 21.47
C ASP A 571 11.57 14.07 20.17
N LEU A 572 12.89 14.03 19.95
CA LEU A 572 13.48 13.34 18.79
C LEU A 572 13.53 11.82 19.01
N LEU A 573 12.91 11.06 18.11
CA LEU A 573 12.71 9.60 18.15
C LEU A 573 11.80 9.11 19.29
N PHE A 574 12.12 9.49 20.53
CA PHE A 574 11.36 9.19 21.74
C PHE A 574 10.95 10.49 22.42
N SER A 575 9.90 10.44 23.25
CA SER A 575 9.59 11.60 24.09
C SER A 575 10.67 11.79 25.15
N ASP A 576 11.06 13.02 25.41
CA ASP A 576 12.15 13.31 26.37
C ASP A 576 11.78 12.90 27.80
N ASP A 577 10.49 12.74 28.13
CA ASP A 577 10.04 12.19 29.42
C ASP A 577 9.97 10.65 29.47
N THR A 578 10.48 9.96 28.46
CA THR A 578 10.52 8.49 28.48
C THR A 578 11.49 8.01 29.56
N GLU A 579 10.97 7.31 30.57
CA GLU A 579 11.80 6.68 31.59
C GLU A 579 12.50 5.42 31.05
N CYS A 580 11.74 4.58 30.35
CA CYS A 580 12.22 3.35 29.73
C CYS A 580 11.24 2.81 28.67
N LEU A 581 11.67 1.80 27.92
CA LEU A 581 10.81 0.97 27.08
C LEU A 581 10.36 -0.27 27.86
N ALA A 582 9.06 -0.36 28.12
CA ALA A 582 8.44 -1.48 28.84
C ALA A 582 7.81 -2.52 27.89
N ASN A 583 7.56 -3.73 28.40
CA ASN A 583 6.91 -4.80 27.66
C ASN A 583 5.40 -4.57 27.57
N LEU A 584 4.81 -5.01 26.46
CA LEU A 584 3.37 -4.86 26.22
C LEU A 584 2.52 -5.86 27.03
N GLY A 585 3.14 -6.89 27.61
CA GLY A 585 2.42 -7.97 28.29
C GLY A 585 1.45 -8.68 27.34
N ASN A 586 0.16 -8.67 27.67
CA ASN A 586 -0.90 -9.24 26.82
C ASN A 586 -1.45 -8.26 25.75
N LYS A 587 -0.98 -7.01 25.73
CA LYS A 587 -1.43 -5.94 24.82
C LYS A 587 -0.66 -5.94 23.50
N THR A 588 -0.52 -7.09 22.86
CA THR A 588 0.31 -7.27 21.64
C THR A 588 -0.37 -6.90 20.33
N THR A 589 -1.67 -6.61 20.35
CA THR A 589 -2.41 -6.08 19.20
C THR A 589 -2.79 -4.62 19.45
N TYR A 590 -2.99 -3.83 18.39
CA TYR A 590 -3.33 -2.42 18.54
C TYR A 590 -4.66 -2.23 19.28
N GLU A 591 -5.62 -3.14 19.13
CA GLU A 591 -6.90 -3.06 19.82
C GLU A 591 -6.74 -3.20 21.33
N LYS A 592 -5.94 -4.19 21.76
CA LYS A 592 -5.66 -4.43 23.19
C LYS A 592 -4.75 -3.34 23.79
N PHE A 593 -3.83 -2.81 22.99
CA PHE A 593 -2.93 -1.73 23.41
C PHE A 593 -3.67 -0.41 23.58
N LEU A 594 -4.46 -0.02 22.58
CA LEU A 594 -5.20 1.24 22.61
C LEU A 594 -6.39 1.20 23.56
N GLY A 595 -7.02 0.04 23.71
CA GLY A 595 -8.20 -0.14 24.53
C GLY A 595 -9.50 0.34 23.87
N PRO A 596 -10.66 -0.15 24.34
CA PRO A 596 -11.95 0.08 23.70
C PRO A 596 -12.38 1.55 23.68
N GLU A 597 -12.10 2.29 24.75
CA GLU A 597 -12.49 3.71 24.88
C GLU A 597 -11.83 4.58 23.81
N TYR A 598 -10.51 4.42 23.61
CA TYR A 598 -9.78 5.16 22.58
C TYR A 598 -10.22 4.75 21.17
N LEU A 599 -10.43 3.46 20.93
CA LEU A 599 -10.92 2.97 19.63
C LEU A 599 -12.32 3.50 19.30
N MET A 600 -13.20 3.62 20.29
CA MET A 600 -14.53 4.20 20.12
C MET A 600 -14.44 5.69 19.78
N ALA A 601 -13.55 6.44 20.45
CA ALA A 601 -13.29 7.84 20.10
C ALA A 601 -12.79 7.99 18.66
N MET A 602 -11.87 7.12 18.23
CA MET A 602 -11.37 7.09 16.85
C MET A 602 -12.44 6.68 15.84
N ALA A 603 -13.31 5.72 16.17
CA ALA A 603 -14.40 5.28 15.31
C ALA A 603 -15.42 6.42 15.07
N ASN A 604 -15.72 7.21 16.10
CA ASN A 604 -16.60 8.37 15.99
C ASN A 604 -15.98 9.49 15.13
N LEU A 605 -14.66 9.65 15.19
CA LEU A 605 -13.93 10.65 14.39
C LEU A 605 -13.64 10.17 12.95
N ARG A 606 -13.78 8.87 12.68
CA ARG A 606 -13.44 8.26 11.38
C ARG A 606 -13.99 9.00 10.16
N PRO A 607 -15.25 9.50 10.14
CA PRO A 607 -15.76 10.28 9.00
C PRO A 607 -14.99 11.57 8.72
N CYS A 608 -14.29 12.11 9.72
CA CYS A 608 -13.50 13.34 9.63
C CYS A 608 -12.00 13.08 9.40
N LEU A 609 -11.54 11.83 9.46
CA LEU A 609 -10.15 11.48 9.25
C LEU A 609 -9.91 11.19 7.76
N THR A 610 -9.20 12.07 7.08
CA THR A 610 -8.71 11.83 5.72
C THR A 610 -7.28 11.29 5.80
N SER A 611 -7.07 10.01 5.51
CA SER A 611 -5.73 9.40 5.49
C SER A 611 -5.56 8.49 4.28
N GLU A 612 -4.83 8.97 3.27
CA GLU A 612 -4.51 8.20 2.07
C GLU A 612 -3.78 6.88 2.39
N LEU A 613 -3.00 6.85 3.49
CA LEU A 613 -2.33 5.63 3.94
C LEU A 613 -3.32 4.61 4.52
N LEU A 614 -4.33 5.08 5.27
CA LEU A 614 -5.39 4.20 5.76
C LEU A 614 -6.17 3.61 4.59
N ASP A 615 -6.51 4.43 3.58
CA ASP A 615 -7.18 3.98 2.37
C ASP A 615 -6.36 2.90 1.64
N ALA A 616 -5.05 3.11 1.50
CA ALA A 616 -4.13 2.12 0.94
C ALA A 616 -4.10 0.81 1.77
N CYS A 617 -4.11 0.88 3.09
CA CYS A 617 -4.11 -0.30 3.97
C CYS A 617 -5.44 -1.09 3.94
N LEU A 618 -6.54 -0.44 3.61
CA LEU A 618 -7.87 -1.06 3.54
C LEU A 618 -8.22 -1.59 2.14
N PHE A 619 -7.49 -1.19 1.10
CA PHE A 619 -7.81 -1.48 -0.30
C PHE A 619 -8.05 -2.98 -0.61
N HIS A 620 -7.19 -3.87 -0.11
CA HIS A 620 -7.34 -5.33 -0.30
C HIS A 620 -8.18 -6.04 0.77
N ARG A 621 -8.65 -5.30 1.79
CA ARG A 621 -9.46 -5.85 2.89
C ARG A 621 -10.96 -5.74 2.65
N ASN A 622 -11.36 -4.91 1.69
CA ASN A 622 -12.74 -4.78 1.24
C ASN A 622 -13.11 -5.89 0.26
#